data_AF-A0A135LIV1-F1
#
_entry.id   AF-A0A135LIV1-F1
#
_cell.length_a   1.000
_cell.length_b   1.000
_cell.length_c   1.000
_cell.angle_alpha   90.00
_cell.angle_beta   90.00
_cell.angle_gamma   90.00
#
_symmetry.space_group_name_H-M   'P 1'
#
loop_
_entity.id
_entity.type
_entity.pdbx_description
1 polymer ?
#
loop_
_entity_poly.entity_id
_entity_poly.type
_entity_poly.pdbx_seq_one_letter_code
_entity_poly.pdbx_strand_id
1 'polypeptide(L)'
;MGLSIRYLIGGKFKTEQEYSILSSDDEVLESSKPSRETFTKANNLRFGGHARFKIVFVVAIISTGIALAMLFFTFLGWNMCSSEQNSLLRTPVPSFPKEIRYFERNQTFIDPPNPENDIAWNQLLPDGRGYIYVENGAKYDLEPGVQKETGEIYGVSMFHQIHCLGVIRRDYYKLAMGIQTDDHSVKEEAERQLAYEHTGHCFDYLRQAFECSGDMTLEWPRTEKDGSRFQTDGTGIPHVCASKDAIMDYMEVYGYREAHNHDIAA
;
A
#
# COMPACT_ATOMS: atom_id res chain seq x y z
N MET A 1 41.89 26.53 -17.72
CA MET A 1 40.68 26.57 -16.87
C MET A 1 39.99 25.22 -16.99
N GLY A 2 39.85 24.38 -15.95
CA GLY A 2 40.48 24.47 -14.64
C GLY A 2 39.52 24.57 -13.45
N LEU A 3 38.66 23.56 -13.24
CA LEU A 3 38.24 23.11 -11.90
C LEU A 3 37.52 21.75 -11.98
N SER A 4 37.67 20.95 -10.93
CA SER A 4 36.97 19.69 -10.67
C SER A 4 36.87 19.54 -9.16
N ILE A 5 35.74 19.05 -8.64
CA ILE A 5 35.54 18.70 -7.22
C ILE A 5 34.46 17.59 -7.14
N ARG A 6 34.51 16.78 -6.08
CA ARG A 6 33.59 15.66 -5.82
C ARG A 6 32.81 15.87 -4.52
N TYR A 7 31.67 15.17 -4.44
CA TYR A 7 31.16 14.46 -3.25
C TYR A 7 30.34 15.19 -2.16
N LEU A 8 29.73 14.35 -1.30
CA LEU A 8 28.92 14.60 -0.08
C LEU A 8 27.45 14.99 -0.36
N ILE A 9 26.40 14.44 0.27
CA ILE A 9 26.10 13.37 1.27
C ILE A 9 24.62 12.95 0.99
N GLY A 10 24.02 11.79 1.28
CA GLY A 10 24.30 10.51 1.97
C GLY A 10 22.92 9.79 2.18
N GLY A 11 22.74 8.62 2.83
CA GLY A 11 23.64 7.64 3.44
C GLY A 11 22.94 6.85 4.59
N LYS A 12 23.13 5.51 4.65
CA LYS A 12 22.49 4.50 5.57
C LYS A 12 21.11 4.00 5.11
N PHE A 13 20.71 2.74 5.33
CA PHE A 13 21.28 1.69 6.20
C PHE A 13 21.73 0.41 5.47
N LYS A 14 22.86 -0.15 5.91
CA LYS A 14 23.21 -1.58 5.89
C LYS A 14 24.19 -1.84 7.05
N THR A 15 24.01 -2.92 7.78
CA THR A 15 24.97 -3.45 8.77
C THR A 15 24.81 -4.96 8.88
N GLU A 16 25.66 -5.70 8.15
CA GLU A 16 26.09 -7.04 8.58
C GLU A 16 27.29 -6.88 9.52
N GLN A 17 27.48 -7.79 10.48
CA GLN A 17 28.77 -7.91 11.17
C GLN A 17 28.95 -9.33 11.72
N GLU A 18 30.05 -9.97 11.35
CA GLU A 18 30.48 -11.26 11.90
C GLU A 18 31.92 -11.18 12.45
N TYR A 19 32.02 -11.47 13.75
CA TYR A 19 33.07 -12.19 14.48
C TYR A 19 34.59 -12.04 14.21
N SER A 20 35.37 -11.91 15.30
CA SER A 20 36.67 -12.60 15.53
C SER A 20 37.16 -12.41 16.99
N ILE A 21 38.15 -13.21 17.43
CA ILE A 21 38.63 -13.35 18.84
C ILE A 21 40.16 -13.09 18.91
N LEU A 22 40.71 -12.99 20.14
CA LEU A 22 42.12 -12.99 20.59
C LEU A 22 42.72 -11.57 20.74
N SER A 23 43.67 -11.26 21.64
CA SER A 23 44.48 -12.05 22.61
C SER A 23 44.80 -11.14 23.85
N SER A 24 45.47 -11.49 24.96
CA SER A 24 45.90 -12.73 25.66
C SER A 24 46.53 -12.36 27.04
N ASP A 25 47.08 -13.32 27.80
CA ASP A 25 48.21 -13.18 28.77
C ASP A 25 48.01 -12.41 30.11
N ASP A 26 48.59 -12.80 31.27
CA ASP A 26 49.11 -14.10 31.75
C ASP A 26 49.33 -14.09 33.29
N GLU A 27 49.97 -15.16 33.80
CA GLU A 27 50.70 -15.34 35.07
C GLU A 27 50.00 -15.83 36.35
N VAL A 28 50.82 -16.48 37.18
CA VAL A 28 50.49 -17.48 38.21
C VAL A 28 51.45 -17.31 39.39
N LEU A 29 50.98 -17.53 40.62
CA LEU A 29 51.81 -18.17 41.66
C LEU A 29 50.96 -18.71 42.84
N GLU A 30 51.52 -19.69 43.55
CA GLU A 30 50.80 -20.58 44.46
C GLU A 30 51.38 -20.53 45.90
N SER A 31 50.62 -21.10 46.84
CA SER A 31 51.09 -21.65 48.13
C SER A 31 51.41 -20.67 49.27
N SER A 32 50.58 -20.74 50.31
CA SER A 32 51.04 -21.38 51.55
C SER A 32 49.88 -21.71 52.52
N LYS A 33 50.06 -22.78 53.30
CA LYS A 33 49.25 -23.14 54.48
C LYS A 33 50.17 -23.66 55.58
N PRO A 34 50.02 -23.14 56.80
CA PRO A 34 49.67 -23.99 57.95
C PRO A 34 48.55 -23.33 58.79
N SER A 35 48.00 -23.93 59.86
CA SER A 35 48.19 -25.23 60.51
C SER A 35 46.83 -25.81 60.97
N ARG A 36 46.87 -26.95 61.66
CA ARG A 36 45.73 -27.80 62.02
C ARG A 36 45.36 -27.64 63.50
N GLU A 37 44.08 -27.45 63.80
CA GLU A 37 43.43 -27.96 65.02
C GLU A 37 42.04 -28.49 64.67
N THR A 38 41.52 -29.40 65.50
CA THR A 38 40.28 -30.14 65.23
C THR A 38 39.49 -30.42 66.51
N PHE A 39 38.25 -29.93 66.64
CA PHE A 39 37.23 -30.72 67.34
C PHE A 39 35.75 -30.40 67.03
N THR A 40 34.98 -31.48 66.86
CA THR A 40 33.53 -31.67 67.11
C THR A 40 32.40 -31.00 66.30
N LYS A 41 31.42 -31.88 66.03
CA LYS A 41 29.96 -31.67 65.93
C LYS A 41 29.43 -30.76 64.82
N ALA A 42 29.13 -31.41 63.69
CA ALA A 42 27.98 -31.01 62.88
C ALA A 42 26.69 -30.99 63.72
N ASN A 43 25.88 -29.95 63.56
CA ASN A 43 24.54 -29.85 64.15
C ASN A 43 23.66 -28.92 63.28
N ASN A 44 22.64 -29.50 62.66
CA ASN A 44 21.38 -28.89 62.20
C ASN A 44 21.42 -27.44 61.68
N LEU A 45 21.47 -27.29 60.35
CA LEU A 45 21.35 -26.02 59.61
C LEU A 45 19.97 -25.37 59.80
N ARG A 46 19.84 -24.57 60.88
CA ARG A 46 18.64 -23.78 61.18
C ARG A 46 18.64 -22.51 60.32
N PHE A 47 17.96 -22.53 59.19
CA PHE A 47 17.95 -21.43 58.20
C PHE A 47 17.48 -20.11 58.83
N GLY A 48 18.42 -19.18 59.05
CA GLY A 48 18.17 -17.92 59.78
C GLY A 48 17.26 -16.94 59.04
N GLY A 49 16.49 -16.16 59.80
CA GLY A 49 15.46 -15.26 59.26
C GLY A 49 15.97 -14.26 58.20
N HIS A 50 17.23 -13.82 58.29
CA HIS A 50 17.84 -12.94 57.29
C HIS A 50 17.87 -13.52 55.87
N ALA A 51 17.99 -14.85 55.71
CA ALA A 51 17.96 -15.48 54.39
C ALA A 51 16.56 -15.38 53.77
N ARG A 52 15.50 -15.61 54.56
CA ARG A 52 14.11 -15.40 54.12
C ARG A 52 13.84 -13.93 53.80
N PHE A 53 14.35 -13.00 54.62
CA PHE A 53 14.19 -11.56 54.40
C PHE A 53 14.84 -11.09 53.10
N LYS A 54 16.05 -11.59 52.78
CA LYS A 54 16.71 -11.31 51.48
C LYS A 54 15.93 -11.85 50.29
N ILE A 55 15.39 -13.07 50.37
CA ILE A 55 14.57 -13.65 49.30
C ILE A 55 13.30 -12.82 49.06
N VAL A 56 12.57 -12.46 50.11
CA VAL A 56 11.36 -11.61 50.02
C VAL A 56 11.70 -10.25 49.39
N PHE A 57 12.81 -9.63 49.76
CA PHE A 57 13.23 -8.34 49.21
C PHE A 57 13.57 -8.41 47.70
N VAL A 58 14.26 -9.48 47.26
CA VAL A 58 14.55 -9.72 45.83
C VAL A 58 13.27 -9.97 45.03
N VAL A 59 12.35 -10.80 45.54
CA VAL A 59 11.05 -11.05 44.89
C VAL A 59 10.22 -9.77 44.79
N ALA A 60 10.22 -8.93 45.83
CA ALA A 60 9.55 -7.62 45.78
C ALA A 60 10.12 -6.74 44.65
N ILE A 61 11.44 -6.56 44.58
CA ILE A 61 12.08 -5.76 43.52
C ILE A 61 11.72 -6.27 42.12
N ILE A 62 11.77 -7.60 41.90
CA ILE A 62 11.41 -8.20 40.60
C ILE A 62 9.94 -7.94 40.27
N SER A 63 9.01 -8.13 41.22
CA SER A 63 7.58 -7.86 41.01
C SER A 63 7.30 -6.38 40.71
N THR A 64 7.97 -5.45 41.38
CA THR A 64 7.84 -4.01 41.12
C THR A 64 8.41 -3.65 39.74
N GLY A 65 9.56 -4.20 39.35
CA GLY A 65 10.14 -4.01 38.02
C GLY A 65 9.22 -4.52 36.91
N ILE A 66 8.61 -5.69 37.07
CA ILE A 66 7.64 -6.25 36.12
C ILE A 66 6.36 -5.39 36.06
N ALA A 67 5.84 -4.92 37.20
CA ALA A 67 4.68 -4.02 37.23
C ALA A 67 4.95 -2.69 36.52
N LEU A 68 6.11 -2.07 36.76
CA LEU A 68 6.53 -0.84 36.08
C LEU A 68 6.74 -1.06 34.58
N ALA A 69 7.33 -2.19 34.17
CA ALA A 69 7.47 -2.54 32.77
C ALA A 69 6.11 -2.72 32.08
N MET A 70 5.16 -3.43 32.70
CA MET A 70 3.80 -3.58 32.15
C MET A 70 3.08 -2.23 32.02
N LEU A 71 3.18 -1.35 33.02
CA LEU A 71 2.64 0.02 32.94
C LEU A 71 3.30 0.86 31.85
N PHE A 72 4.61 0.73 31.66
CA PHE A 72 5.34 1.39 30.58
C PHE A 72 4.91 0.89 29.20
N PHE A 73 4.76 -0.44 29.02
CA PHE A 73 4.30 -1.02 27.75
C PHE A 73 2.83 -0.72 27.46
N THR A 74 1.93 -0.66 28.45
CA THR A 74 0.56 -0.19 28.21
C THR A 74 0.52 1.30 27.89
N PHE A 75 1.35 2.13 28.53
CA PHE A 75 1.44 3.55 28.21
C PHE A 75 2.00 3.81 26.80
N LEU A 76 3.09 3.14 26.40
CA LEU A 76 3.60 3.22 25.03
C LEU A 76 2.60 2.68 24.02
N GLY A 77 1.96 1.54 24.29
CA GLY A 77 0.92 0.96 23.42
C GLY A 77 -0.25 1.91 23.21
N TRP A 78 -0.72 2.59 24.27
CA TRP A 78 -1.80 3.58 24.18
C TRP A 78 -1.43 4.76 23.27
N ASN A 79 -0.23 5.33 23.45
CA ASN A 79 0.27 6.43 22.61
C ASN A 79 0.58 6.00 21.16
N MET A 80 0.89 4.72 20.92
CA MET A 80 1.18 4.19 19.59
C MET A 80 -0.07 3.73 18.83
N CYS A 81 -1.18 3.48 19.54
CA CYS A 81 -2.49 3.23 18.92
C CYS A 81 -3.29 4.51 18.63
N SER A 82 -2.99 5.65 19.26
CA SER A 82 -3.59 6.95 18.94
C SER A 82 -2.99 7.59 17.67
N SER A 83 -2.96 6.83 16.57
CA SER A 83 -2.63 7.34 15.24
C SER A 83 -3.82 8.12 14.69
N GLU A 84 -4.02 9.34 15.21
CA GLU A 84 -5.02 10.25 14.66
C GLU A 84 -4.63 10.58 13.22
N GLN A 85 -5.41 10.05 12.26
CA GLN A 85 -5.11 10.10 10.84
C GLN A 85 -5.30 11.53 10.32
N ASN A 86 -4.26 12.34 10.48
CA ASN A 86 -4.22 13.74 10.10
C ASN A 86 -4.50 13.89 8.60
N SER A 87 -5.76 14.17 8.27
CA SER A 87 -6.22 14.35 6.90
C SER A 87 -5.42 15.48 6.26
N LEU A 88 -4.77 15.17 5.14
CA LEU A 88 -3.91 16.11 4.43
C LEU A 88 -4.67 17.37 3.97
N LEU A 89 -5.98 17.24 3.75
CA LEU A 89 -6.93 18.35 3.54
C LEU A 89 -7.92 18.47 4.70
N ARG A 90 -8.32 19.71 5.02
CA ARG A 90 -9.48 19.96 5.89
C ARG A 90 -10.76 19.59 5.14
N THR A 91 -11.53 18.66 5.69
CA THR A 91 -12.79 18.17 5.12
C THR A 91 -13.79 17.83 6.23
N PRO A 92 -15.11 17.99 6.02
CA PRO A 92 -16.14 17.47 6.93
C PRO A 92 -16.40 15.96 6.73
N VAL A 93 -15.86 15.35 5.68
CA VAL A 93 -16.02 13.93 5.34
C VAL A 93 -15.04 13.09 6.20
N PRO A 94 -15.46 11.97 6.80
CA PRO A 94 -14.55 11.09 7.57
C PRO A 94 -13.44 10.48 6.72
N SER A 95 -12.31 10.15 7.34
CA SER A 95 -11.11 9.72 6.64
C SER A 95 -11.13 8.26 6.18
N PHE A 96 -10.55 8.05 4.99
CA PHE A 96 -10.08 6.76 4.49
C PHE A 96 -8.64 6.98 3.96
N PRO A 97 -7.72 6.01 4.00
CA PRO A 97 -6.30 6.26 3.70
C PRO A 97 -6.06 6.70 2.24
N LYS A 98 -5.64 7.96 2.01
CA LYS A 98 -5.45 8.57 0.67
C LYS A 98 -4.39 9.69 0.69
N GLU A 99 -3.87 10.03 -0.48
CA GLU A 99 -2.98 11.20 -0.72
C GLU A 99 -3.76 12.45 -1.21
N ILE A 100 -3.06 13.58 -1.39
CA ILE A 100 -3.61 14.73 -2.13
C ILE A 100 -3.12 14.68 -3.58
N ARG A 101 -4.06 14.72 -4.52
CA ARG A 101 -3.80 15.13 -5.89
C ARG A 101 -4.86 16.13 -6.34
N TYR A 102 -4.44 17.21 -6.98
CA TYR A 102 -5.34 18.14 -7.66
C TYR A 102 -5.52 17.68 -9.10
N PHE A 103 -6.74 17.77 -9.64
CA PHE A 103 -7.00 17.43 -11.04
C PHE A 103 -6.90 18.69 -11.89
N GLU A 104 -6.12 18.62 -12.95
CA GLU A 104 -5.88 19.75 -13.86
C GLU A 104 -6.48 19.42 -15.23
N ARG A 105 -7.18 20.40 -15.83
CA ARG A 105 -7.84 20.25 -17.14
C ARG A 105 -6.77 20.18 -18.23
N ASN A 106 -6.50 18.99 -18.76
CA ASN A 106 -5.47 18.81 -19.79
C ASN A 106 -6.10 18.56 -21.17
N GLN A 107 -5.96 19.55 -22.07
CA GLN A 107 -6.54 19.53 -23.41
C GLN A 107 -6.15 18.26 -24.20
N THR A 108 -4.91 17.79 -24.07
CA THR A 108 -4.41 16.58 -24.73
C THR A 108 -5.22 15.33 -24.35
N PHE A 109 -5.77 15.23 -23.14
CA PHE A 109 -6.61 14.09 -22.76
C PHE A 109 -8.10 14.29 -23.09
N ILE A 110 -8.53 15.53 -23.34
CA ILE A 110 -9.91 15.94 -23.61
C ILE A 110 -10.26 15.89 -25.10
N ASP A 111 -9.30 16.21 -25.98
CA ASP A 111 -9.55 16.39 -27.41
C ASP A 111 -10.00 15.09 -28.13
N PRO A 112 -10.83 15.21 -29.20
CA PRO A 112 -11.14 14.12 -30.11
C PRO A 112 -9.88 13.46 -30.71
N PRO A 113 -9.90 12.15 -31.05
CA PRO A 113 -8.73 11.39 -31.46
C PRO A 113 -7.91 12.01 -32.58
N ASN A 114 -6.63 12.21 -32.30
CA ASN A 114 -5.61 12.66 -33.23
C ASN A 114 -4.26 11.99 -32.88
N PRO A 115 -3.25 12.01 -33.76
CA PRO A 115 -1.99 11.28 -33.53
C PRO A 115 -1.24 11.67 -32.26
N GLU A 116 -1.35 12.92 -31.79
CA GLU A 116 -0.66 13.40 -30.59
C GLU A 116 -1.37 12.93 -29.32
N ASN A 117 -2.70 13.08 -29.24
CA ASN A 117 -3.44 12.63 -28.07
C ASN A 117 -3.57 11.10 -27.98
N ASP A 118 -3.62 10.38 -29.10
CA ASP A 118 -3.58 8.92 -29.06
C ASP A 118 -2.20 8.41 -28.59
N ILE A 119 -1.10 9.12 -28.88
CA ILE A 119 0.21 8.81 -28.26
C ILE A 119 0.14 9.06 -26.74
N ALA A 120 -0.36 10.21 -26.30
CA ALA A 120 -0.47 10.54 -24.87
C ALA A 120 -1.36 9.54 -24.11
N TRP A 121 -2.51 9.15 -24.67
CA TRP A 121 -3.41 8.13 -24.09
C TRP A 121 -2.76 6.75 -24.02
N ASN A 122 -1.94 6.37 -24.99
CA ASN A 122 -1.17 5.11 -24.92
C ASN A 122 -0.06 5.17 -23.85
N GLN A 123 0.56 6.34 -23.65
CA GLN A 123 1.62 6.56 -22.64
C GLN A 123 1.14 6.54 -21.18
N LEU A 124 -0.18 6.54 -20.94
CA LEU A 124 -0.75 6.30 -19.61
C LEU A 124 -0.54 4.85 -19.12
N LEU A 125 -0.31 3.92 -20.04
CA LEU A 125 0.07 2.56 -19.72
C LEU A 125 1.61 2.46 -19.78
N PRO A 126 2.29 1.92 -18.75
CA PRO A 126 3.73 1.72 -18.80
C PRO A 126 4.10 0.61 -19.78
N ASP A 127 5.40 0.49 -20.10
CA ASP A 127 5.93 -0.66 -20.83
C ASP A 127 5.44 -1.98 -20.22
N GLY A 128 5.04 -2.93 -21.08
CA GLY A 128 4.35 -4.14 -20.63
C GLY A 128 2.85 -3.94 -20.30
N ARG A 129 2.26 -2.78 -20.64
CA ARG A 129 0.82 -2.46 -20.50
C ARG A 129 0.26 -2.51 -19.06
N GLY A 130 1.11 -2.31 -18.06
CA GLY A 130 0.70 -2.37 -16.64
C GLY A 130 0.65 -3.79 -16.05
N TYR A 131 1.26 -4.78 -16.71
CA TYR A 131 1.52 -6.08 -16.11
C TYR A 131 2.84 -6.07 -15.32
N ILE A 132 2.88 -6.80 -14.19
CA ILE A 132 4.09 -7.04 -13.41
C ILE A 132 4.41 -8.54 -13.34
N TYR A 133 5.69 -8.87 -13.09
CA TYR A 133 6.12 -10.23 -12.76
C TYR A 133 5.95 -10.52 -11.27
N VAL A 134 5.48 -11.72 -10.95
CA VAL A 134 5.46 -12.29 -9.61
C VAL A 134 6.06 -13.70 -9.69
N GLU A 135 7.11 -13.95 -8.90
CA GLU A 135 7.85 -15.22 -8.92
C GLU A 135 7.00 -16.42 -8.44
N ASN A 136 6.06 -16.16 -7.52
CA ASN A 136 5.14 -17.12 -6.95
C ASN A 136 3.90 -16.37 -6.43
N GLY A 137 2.79 -16.38 -7.19
CA GLY A 137 1.57 -15.67 -6.79
C GLY A 137 0.89 -16.25 -5.56
N ALA A 138 0.94 -17.58 -5.39
CA ALA A 138 0.30 -18.29 -4.28
C ALA A 138 0.88 -17.92 -2.89
N LYS A 139 2.05 -17.27 -2.82
CA LYS A 139 2.58 -16.66 -1.58
C LYS A 139 1.72 -15.50 -1.06
N TYR A 140 0.94 -14.87 -1.92
CA TYR A 140 0.10 -13.69 -1.63
C TYR A 140 -1.39 -14.00 -1.82
N ASP A 141 -1.78 -15.28 -1.68
CA ASP A 141 -3.14 -15.79 -1.87
C ASP A 141 -3.75 -15.47 -3.26
N LEU A 142 -2.91 -15.26 -4.27
CA LEU A 142 -3.34 -15.04 -5.66
C LEU A 142 -3.60 -16.37 -6.37
N GLU A 143 -4.63 -16.40 -7.20
CA GLU A 143 -4.82 -17.44 -8.22
C GLU A 143 -3.66 -17.41 -9.26
N PRO A 144 -3.38 -18.53 -9.97
CA PRO A 144 -2.32 -18.60 -10.97
C PRO A 144 -2.38 -17.51 -12.05
N GLY A 145 -1.22 -16.89 -12.29
CA GLY A 145 -1.00 -15.84 -13.28
C GLY A 145 -0.81 -16.39 -14.70
N VAL A 146 -0.39 -15.53 -15.63
CA VAL A 146 0.03 -16.01 -16.97
C VAL A 146 1.50 -16.40 -16.92
N GLN A 147 1.81 -17.69 -17.03
CA GLN A 147 3.20 -18.19 -16.99
C GLN A 147 4.09 -17.54 -18.08
N LYS A 148 5.33 -17.21 -17.68
CA LYS A 148 6.46 -16.73 -18.49
C LYS A 148 7.75 -17.44 -18.06
N GLU A 149 8.87 -17.07 -18.71
CA GLU A 149 10.19 -17.69 -18.49
C GLU A 149 10.74 -17.49 -17.07
N THR A 150 10.41 -16.37 -16.42
CA THR A 150 10.97 -15.93 -15.13
C THR A 150 9.97 -15.93 -13.97
N GLY A 151 8.77 -16.48 -14.17
CA GLY A 151 7.67 -16.46 -13.21
C GLY A 151 6.31 -16.27 -13.89
N GLU A 152 5.33 -15.83 -13.12
CA GLU A 152 3.98 -15.50 -13.59
C GLU A 152 3.85 -13.99 -13.84
N ILE A 153 2.91 -13.56 -14.69
CA ILE A 153 2.51 -12.15 -14.79
C ILE A 153 1.05 -11.91 -14.40
N TYR A 154 0.83 -10.74 -13.77
CA TYR A 154 -0.43 -10.25 -13.24
C TYR A 154 -0.67 -8.81 -13.71
N GLY A 155 -1.92 -8.43 -13.96
CA GLY A 155 -2.27 -7.05 -14.30
C GLY A 155 -2.42 -6.19 -13.04
N VAL A 156 -2.06 -4.92 -13.09
CA VAL A 156 -2.34 -3.96 -12.00
C VAL A 156 -3.64 -3.21 -12.32
N SER A 157 -4.62 -3.25 -11.41
CA SER A 157 -5.99 -2.84 -11.74
C SER A 157 -6.12 -1.37 -12.17
N MET A 158 -5.39 -0.44 -11.55
CA MET A 158 -5.36 0.97 -11.98
C MET A 158 -5.05 1.12 -13.48
N PHE A 159 -4.06 0.39 -14.01
CA PHE A 159 -3.72 0.43 -15.43
C PHE A 159 -4.76 -0.30 -16.29
N HIS A 160 -5.44 -1.32 -15.75
CA HIS A 160 -6.55 -1.97 -16.44
C HIS A 160 -7.79 -1.06 -16.54
N GLN A 161 -8.13 -0.33 -15.48
CA GLN A 161 -9.19 0.70 -15.45
C GLN A 161 -8.91 1.81 -16.48
N ILE A 162 -7.66 2.30 -16.54
CA ILE A 162 -7.20 3.26 -17.57
C ILE A 162 -7.27 2.65 -18.98
N HIS A 163 -6.89 1.38 -19.17
CA HIS A 163 -6.98 0.69 -20.46
C HIS A 163 -8.43 0.59 -20.96
N CYS A 164 -9.35 0.18 -20.09
CA CYS A 164 -10.79 0.12 -20.38
C CYS A 164 -11.36 1.51 -20.71
N LEU A 165 -10.96 2.55 -19.99
CA LEU A 165 -11.34 3.93 -20.28
C LEU A 165 -10.87 4.38 -21.67
N GLY A 166 -9.63 4.04 -22.05
CA GLY A 166 -9.10 4.29 -23.40
C GLY A 166 -9.82 3.52 -24.50
N VAL A 167 -10.29 2.30 -24.22
CA VAL A 167 -11.15 1.51 -25.13
C VAL A 167 -12.52 2.16 -25.30
N ILE A 168 -13.16 2.60 -24.22
CA ILE A 168 -14.44 3.31 -24.26
C ILE A 168 -14.30 4.62 -25.04
N ARG A 169 -13.27 5.43 -24.75
CA ARG A 169 -12.92 6.64 -25.52
C ARG A 169 -12.84 6.34 -27.02
N ARG A 170 -12.02 5.36 -27.39
CA ARG A 170 -11.79 4.96 -28.78
C ARG A 170 -13.08 4.61 -29.51
N ASP A 171 -13.94 3.79 -28.90
CA ASP A 171 -15.13 3.28 -29.59
C ASP A 171 -16.31 4.27 -29.55
N TYR A 172 -16.42 5.09 -28.50
CA TYR A 172 -17.29 6.27 -28.48
C TYR A 172 -16.96 7.24 -29.63
N TYR A 173 -15.68 7.65 -29.78
CA TYR A 173 -15.31 8.61 -30.83
C TYR A 173 -15.44 8.01 -32.24
N LYS A 174 -15.15 6.71 -32.44
CA LYS A 174 -15.46 6.02 -33.70
C LYS A 174 -16.96 6.04 -34.01
N LEU A 175 -17.82 5.79 -33.01
CA LEU A 175 -19.26 5.79 -33.19
C LEU A 175 -19.77 7.19 -33.56
N ALA A 176 -19.34 8.23 -32.83
CA ALA A 176 -19.71 9.62 -33.12
C ALA A 176 -19.26 10.07 -34.52
N MET A 177 -18.00 9.83 -34.90
CA MET A 177 -17.50 10.13 -36.24
C MET A 177 -18.19 9.29 -37.34
N GLY A 178 -18.53 8.03 -37.06
CA GLY A 178 -19.29 7.17 -37.97
C GLY A 178 -20.72 7.67 -38.21
N ILE A 179 -21.42 8.06 -37.15
CA ILE A 179 -22.77 8.66 -37.22
C ILE A 179 -22.79 9.96 -38.03
N GLN A 180 -21.72 10.77 -37.93
CA GLN A 180 -21.56 11.97 -38.75
C GLN A 180 -21.58 11.67 -40.26
N THR A 181 -21.23 10.44 -40.66
CA THR A 181 -21.31 9.94 -42.05
C THR A 181 -22.68 9.36 -42.46
N ASP A 182 -23.73 9.92 -41.85
CA ASP A 182 -25.07 10.20 -42.43
C ASP A 182 -26.27 9.33 -41.98
N ASP A 183 -26.55 9.34 -40.66
CA ASP A 183 -27.94 9.27 -40.15
C ASP A 183 -28.33 10.64 -39.56
N HIS A 184 -29.24 11.37 -40.21
CA HIS A 184 -29.64 12.72 -39.82
C HIS A 184 -30.31 12.81 -38.43
N SER A 185 -30.83 11.71 -37.87
CA SER A 185 -31.49 11.71 -36.56
C SER A 185 -30.51 11.64 -35.38
N VAL A 186 -29.29 11.13 -35.61
CA VAL A 186 -28.25 10.96 -34.57
C VAL A 186 -27.04 11.88 -34.82
N LYS A 187 -26.89 12.40 -36.05
CA LYS A 187 -25.81 13.30 -36.47
C LYS A 187 -25.69 14.58 -35.66
N GLU A 188 -26.79 15.27 -35.35
CA GLU A 188 -26.71 16.52 -34.59
C GLU A 188 -26.15 16.28 -33.17
N GLU A 189 -26.58 15.20 -32.50
CA GLU A 189 -26.04 14.85 -31.18
C GLU A 189 -24.59 14.40 -31.29
N ALA A 190 -24.20 13.63 -32.32
CA ALA A 190 -22.79 13.27 -32.53
C ALA A 190 -21.91 14.51 -32.78
N GLU A 191 -22.35 15.46 -33.59
CA GLU A 191 -21.62 16.72 -33.84
C GLU A 191 -21.53 17.59 -32.57
N ARG A 192 -22.61 17.64 -31.78
CA ARG A 192 -22.63 18.28 -30.46
C ARG A 192 -21.66 17.61 -29.49
N GLN A 193 -21.65 16.29 -29.41
CA GLN A 193 -20.79 15.47 -28.56
C GLN A 193 -19.30 15.48 -28.96
N LEU A 194 -18.99 15.86 -30.21
CA LEU A 194 -17.64 16.13 -30.69
C LEU A 194 -17.19 17.58 -30.45
N ALA A 195 -18.11 18.56 -30.53
CA ALA A 195 -17.82 19.98 -30.39
C ALA A 195 -17.86 20.50 -28.94
N TYR A 196 -18.68 19.90 -28.08
CA TYR A 196 -18.74 20.20 -26.66
C TYR A 196 -17.86 19.21 -25.89
N GLU A 197 -16.81 19.71 -25.24
CA GLU A 197 -15.80 18.92 -24.51
C GLU A 197 -16.34 18.04 -23.37
N HIS A 198 -17.65 17.99 -23.09
CA HIS A 198 -18.19 17.35 -21.90
C HIS A 198 -17.76 15.89 -21.77
N THR A 199 -17.92 15.07 -22.81
CA THR A 199 -17.50 13.67 -22.73
C THR A 199 -15.96 13.52 -22.73
N GLY A 200 -15.24 14.43 -23.39
CA GLY A 200 -13.77 14.49 -23.34
C GLY A 200 -13.23 14.78 -21.93
N HIS A 201 -13.80 15.77 -21.24
CA HIS A 201 -13.45 16.07 -19.84
C HIS A 201 -13.89 14.98 -18.88
N CYS A 202 -14.97 14.24 -19.16
CA CYS A 202 -15.33 13.07 -18.38
C CYS A 202 -14.28 11.96 -18.50
N PHE A 203 -13.70 11.74 -19.69
CA PHE A 203 -12.57 10.82 -19.84
C PHE A 203 -11.31 11.31 -19.10
N ASP A 204 -10.95 12.59 -19.19
CA ASP A 204 -9.79 13.14 -18.45
C ASP A 204 -10.00 13.12 -16.92
N TYR A 205 -11.22 13.40 -16.44
CA TYR A 205 -11.58 13.34 -15.03
C TYR A 205 -11.55 11.92 -14.48
N LEU A 206 -12.12 10.95 -15.21
CA LEU A 206 -12.09 9.53 -14.81
C LEU A 206 -10.68 8.96 -14.82
N ARG A 207 -9.85 9.34 -15.81
CA ARG A 207 -8.41 9.02 -15.84
C ARG A 207 -7.72 9.50 -14.56
N GLN A 208 -7.89 10.77 -14.22
CA GLN A 208 -7.28 11.35 -13.01
C GLN A 208 -7.87 10.74 -11.72
N ALA A 209 -9.15 10.34 -11.71
CA ALA A 209 -9.78 9.64 -10.61
C ALA A 209 -9.21 8.23 -10.36
N PHE A 210 -8.94 7.46 -11.42
CA PHE A 210 -8.29 6.14 -11.30
C PHE A 210 -6.83 6.26 -10.87
N GLU A 211 -6.07 7.22 -11.43
CA GLU A 211 -4.70 7.48 -10.98
C GLU A 211 -4.64 7.99 -9.52
N CYS A 212 -5.69 8.66 -9.03
CA CYS A 212 -5.79 9.16 -7.65
C CYS A 212 -6.37 8.13 -6.66
N SER A 213 -7.10 7.12 -7.12
CA SER A 213 -7.50 5.99 -6.28
C SER A 213 -6.34 5.02 -6.05
N GLY A 214 -5.42 4.91 -7.02
CA GLY A 214 -4.18 4.16 -6.87
C GLY A 214 -4.43 2.67 -6.65
N ASP A 215 -5.38 2.08 -7.37
CA ASP A 215 -5.79 0.68 -7.19
C ASP A 215 -4.71 -0.30 -7.69
N MET A 216 -3.72 -0.56 -6.83
CA MET A 216 -2.60 -1.47 -7.09
C MET A 216 -2.95 -2.95 -6.91
N THR A 217 -4.24 -3.31 -6.88
CA THR A 217 -4.72 -4.70 -6.81
C THR A 217 -4.18 -5.51 -8.00
N LEU A 218 -3.73 -6.74 -7.73
CA LEU A 218 -3.17 -7.64 -8.74
C LEU A 218 -4.23 -8.56 -9.32
N GLU A 219 -4.61 -8.28 -10.57
CA GLU A 219 -5.56 -9.07 -11.35
C GLU A 219 -4.87 -10.30 -11.96
N TRP A 220 -5.38 -11.49 -11.61
CA TRP A 220 -5.04 -12.74 -12.28
C TRP A 220 -5.88 -12.94 -13.55
N PRO A 221 -5.37 -13.72 -14.53
CA PRO A 221 -6.15 -14.10 -15.69
C PRO A 221 -7.33 -15.00 -15.31
N ARG A 222 -8.47 -14.84 -16.01
CA ARG A 222 -9.60 -15.78 -15.90
C ARG A 222 -9.21 -17.18 -16.41
N THR A 223 -9.93 -18.20 -15.94
CA THR A 223 -9.80 -19.58 -16.40
C THR A 223 -10.74 -19.85 -17.57
N GLU A 224 -10.18 -20.21 -18.71
CA GLU A 224 -10.92 -20.56 -19.92
C GLU A 224 -11.43 -22.02 -19.87
N LYS A 225 -12.31 -22.38 -20.82
CA LYS A 225 -12.97 -23.70 -20.85
C LYS A 225 -12.03 -24.90 -21.04
N ASP A 226 -10.82 -24.66 -21.53
CA ASP A 226 -9.75 -25.65 -21.70
C ASP A 226 -8.76 -25.68 -20.52
N GLY A 227 -8.99 -24.86 -19.48
CA GLY A 227 -8.11 -24.69 -18.33
C GLY A 227 -6.95 -23.71 -18.56
N SER A 228 -6.82 -23.12 -19.75
CA SER A 228 -5.82 -22.08 -20.00
C SER A 228 -6.19 -20.77 -19.30
N ARG A 229 -5.17 -19.92 -19.02
CA ARG A 229 -5.35 -18.60 -18.41
C ARG A 229 -4.45 -17.59 -19.10
N PHE A 230 -5.04 -16.61 -19.78
CA PHE A 230 -4.27 -15.64 -20.59
C PHE A 230 -4.90 -14.24 -20.76
N GLN A 231 -6.05 -13.95 -20.16
CA GLN A 231 -6.67 -12.62 -20.16
C GLN A 231 -7.13 -12.24 -18.76
N THR A 232 -6.73 -11.06 -18.27
CA THR A 232 -7.35 -10.39 -17.11
C THR A 232 -8.61 -9.65 -17.56
N ASP A 233 -9.70 -9.74 -16.79
CA ASP A 233 -10.95 -9.01 -17.06
C ASP A 233 -11.59 -8.41 -15.78
N GLY A 234 -10.85 -8.36 -14.67
CA GLY A 234 -11.34 -7.87 -13.37
C GLY A 234 -12.37 -8.76 -12.65
N THR A 235 -12.89 -9.82 -13.29
CA THR A 235 -14.01 -10.60 -12.72
C THR A 235 -13.56 -11.46 -11.54
N GLY A 236 -14.10 -11.17 -10.35
CA GLY A 236 -13.83 -11.95 -9.13
C GLY A 236 -12.52 -11.60 -8.42
N ILE A 237 -11.86 -10.51 -8.81
CA ILE A 237 -10.68 -9.98 -8.10
C ILE A 237 -11.14 -9.25 -6.82
N PRO A 238 -10.46 -9.39 -5.66
CA PRO A 238 -10.76 -8.66 -4.43
C PRO A 238 -10.03 -7.29 -4.36
N HIS A 239 -10.78 -6.20 -4.20
CA HIS A 239 -10.25 -4.83 -4.13
C HIS A 239 -10.40 -4.21 -2.73
N VAL A 240 -9.49 -3.30 -2.35
CA VAL A 240 -9.54 -2.57 -1.08
C VAL A 240 -10.39 -1.29 -1.22
N CYS A 241 -11.71 -1.47 -1.17
CA CYS A 241 -12.68 -0.38 -1.32
C CYS A 241 -12.94 0.39 -0.01
N ALA A 242 -13.34 1.66 -0.14
CA ALA A 242 -14.05 2.35 0.95
C ALA A 242 -15.44 1.72 1.13
N SER A 243 -15.94 1.64 2.38
CA SER A 243 -17.22 0.98 2.68
C SER A 243 -18.39 1.70 1.99
N LYS A 244 -19.06 1.00 1.06
CA LYS A 244 -20.22 1.52 0.34
C LYS A 244 -21.35 1.90 1.30
N ASP A 245 -21.65 1.05 2.26
CA ASP A 245 -22.79 1.25 3.16
C ASP A 245 -22.54 2.46 4.07
N ALA A 246 -21.32 2.62 4.61
CA ALA A 246 -20.96 3.81 5.38
C ALA A 246 -20.98 5.12 4.54
N ILE A 247 -20.72 5.04 3.23
CA ILE A 247 -20.90 6.16 2.29
C ILE A 247 -22.40 6.44 2.10
N MET A 248 -23.24 5.41 1.96
CA MET A 248 -24.69 5.58 1.83
C MET A 248 -25.33 6.14 3.10
N ASP A 249 -24.95 5.68 4.29
CA ASP A 249 -25.40 6.20 5.59
C ASP A 249 -25.03 7.69 5.75
N TYR A 250 -23.79 8.05 5.38
CA TYR A 250 -23.35 9.45 5.35
C TYR A 250 -24.19 10.28 4.37
N MET A 251 -24.44 9.76 3.17
CA MET A 251 -25.28 10.43 2.17
C MET A 251 -26.78 10.46 2.55
N GLU A 252 -27.25 9.58 3.43
CA GLU A 252 -28.61 9.69 3.96
C GLU A 252 -28.74 10.90 4.89
N VAL A 253 -27.76 11.09 5.79
CA VAL A 253 -27.76 12.18 6.78
C VAL A 253 -27.41 13.54 6.16
N TYR A 254 -26.45 13.59 5.24
CA TYR A 254 -25.88 14.84 4.71
C TYR A 254 -26.19 15.12 3.23
N GLY A 255 -26.86 14.20 2.52
CA GLY A 255 -27.16 14.35 1.09
C GLY A 255 -28.26 15.37 0.80
N TYR A 256 -28.03 16.22 -0.21
CA TYR A 256 -29.01 17.20 -0.71
C TYR A 256 -30.25 16.50 -1.31
N ARG A 257 -31.44 16.93 -0.90
CA ARG A 257 -32.72 16.25 -1.23
C ARG A 257 -33.63 17.01 -2.20
N GLU A 258 -33.27 18.24 -2.57
CA GLU A 258 -34.06 19.13 -3.45
C GLU A 258 -33.55 19.13 -4.91
N ALA A 259 -32.86 18.07 -5.33
CA ALA A 259 -32.52 17.85 -6.74
C ALA A 259 -33.72 17.17 -7.43
N HIS A 260 -34.23 17.77 -8.51
CA HIS A 260 -35.41 17.24 -9.23
C HIS A 260 -35.08 16.44 -10.50
N ASN A 261 -33.82 16.47 -10.94
CA ASN A 261 -33.32 15.60 -12.00
C ASN A 261 -32.59 14.43 -11.35
N HIS A 262 -32.91 13.20 -11.74
CA HIS A 262 -32.30 11.97 -11.21
C HIS A 262 -31.65 11.15 -12.33
N ASP A 263 -31.52 11.75 -13.51
CA ASP A 263 -31.36 11.07 -14.79
C ASP A 263 -29.86 10.81 -15.05
N ILE A 264 -29.39 9.64 -14.63
CA ILE A 264 -28.06 9.11 -14.97
C ILE A 264 -28.05 8.57 -16.42
N ALA A 265 -29.24 8.29 -16.98
CA ALA A 265 -29.48 8.03 -18.38
C ALA A 265 -30.73 8.81 -18.83
N ALA A 266 -30.76 9.22 -20.10
CA ALA A 266 -31.91 9.87 -20.75
C ALA A 266 -32.89 8.84 -21.35
#